data_AF-A0A7C5PPV5-F1
#
_entry.id   AF-A0A7C5PPV5-F1
#
_cell.length_a   1.000
_cell.length_b   1.000
_cell.length_c   1.000
_cell.angle_alpha   90.00
_cell.angle_beta   90.00
_cell.angle_gamma   90.00
#
_symmetry.space_group_name_H-M   'P 1'
#
loop_
_entity.id
_entity.type
_entity.pdbx_description
1 polymer ?
#
loop_
_entity_poly.entity_id
_entity_poly.type
_entity_poly.pdbx_seq_one_letter_code
_entity_poly.pdbx_strand_id
1 'polypeptide(L)' 'MLNLNNFYKNKKVLVTGHTGFKGSWLSIWLLNLGANVIGYALDPYTSKDNFVVT' A
#
# COMPACT_ATOMS: atom_id res chain seq x y z
N MET A 1 -22.62 -0.85 -10.18
CA MET A 1 -21.24 -1.39 -10.11
C MET A 1 -20.49 -0.62 -9.03
N LEU A 2 -19.79 -1.28 -8.10
CA LEU A 2 -19.04 -0.58 -7.04
C LEU A 2 -17.85 0.16 -7.66
N ASN A 3 -17.77 1.48 -7.46
CA ASN A 3 -16.61 2.26 -7.84
C ASN A 3 -15.59 2.23 -6.68
N LEU A 4 -14.50 1.51 -6.87
CA LEU A 4 -13.45 1.33 -5.85
C LEU A 4 -12.79 2.66 -5.45
N ASN A 5 -12.66 3.62 -6.37
CA ASN A 5 -12.10 4.94 -6.06
C ASN A 5 -12.97 5.63 -5.00
N ASN A 6 -14.30 5.66 -5.21
CA ASN A 6 -15.21 6.27 -4.24
C ASN A 6 -15.27 5.49 -2.92
N PHE A 7 -15.10 4.16 -2.97
CA PHE A 7 -15.11 3.36 -1.76
C PHE A 7 -13.90 3.66 -0.87
N TYR A 8 -12.69 3.74 -1.44
CA TYR A 8 -11.46 3.87 -0.65
C TYR A 8 -11.04 5.31 -0.36
N LYS A 9 -11.57 6.30 -1.11
CA LYS A 9 -11.27 7.71 -0.89
C LYS A 9 -11.41 8.12 0.58
N ASN A 10 -10.36 8.73 1.12
CA ASN A 10 -10.21 9.24 2.49
C ASN A 10 -10.30 8.17 3.61
N LYS A 11 -10.50 6.88 3.30
CA LYS A 11 -10.49 5.84 4.33
C LYS A 11 -9.08 5.62 4.86
N LYS A 12 -8.96 5.41 6.17
CA LYS A 12 -7.70 4.97 6.80
C LYS A 12 -7.58 3.46 6.64
N VAL A 13 -6.47 3.00 6.06
CA VAL A 13 -6.24 1.57 5.81
C VAL A 13 -4.88 1.18 6.38
N LEU A 14 -4.87 0.23 7.32
CA LEU A 14 -3.64 -0.37 7.83
C LEU A 14 -3.24 -1.56 6.94
N VAL A 15 -2.02 -1.53 6.41
CA VAL A 15 -1.43 -2.63 5.64
C VAL A 15 -0.27 -3.20 6.42
N THR A 16 -0.43 -4.43 6.90
CA THR A 16 0.66 -5.20 7.50
C THR A 16 1.47 -5.89 6.40
N GLY A 17 2.81 -5.93 6.54
CA GLY A 17 3.69 -6.45 5.50
C GLY A 17 3.85 -5.53 4.28
N HIS A 18 3.63 -4.21 4.44
CA HIS A 18 3.67 -3.22 3.35
C HIS A 18 5.01 -3.11 2.61
N THR A 19 6.13 -3.51 3.22
CA THR A 19 7.46 -3.51 2.59
C THR A 19 7.70 -4.71 1.67
N GLY A 20 6.88 -5.76 1.76
CA GLY A 20 6.99 -6.95 0.91
C GLY A 20 6.43 -6.74 -0.50
N PHE A 21 6.63 -7.71 -1.39
CA PHE A 21 6.19 -7.62 -2.79
C PHE A 21 4.68 -7.31 -2.92
N LYS A 22 3.81 -8.12 -2.32
CA LYS A 22 2.36 -7.91 -2.42
C LYS A 22 1.89 -6.67 -1.64
N GLY A 23 2.47 -6.45 -0.47
CA GLY A 23 2.10 -5.33 0.41
C GLY A 23 2.40 -3.98 -0.22
N SER A 24 3.55 -3.86 -0.89
CA SER A 24 3.95 -2.62 -1.58
C SER A 24 3.02 -2.32 -2.75
N TRP A 25 2.76 -3.29 -3.63
CA TRP A 25 1.80 -3.13 -4.73
C TRP A 25 0.37 -2.81 -4.26
N LEU A 26 -0.10 -3.49 -3.21
CA LEU A 26 -1.41 -3.18 -2.60
C LEU A 26 -1.44 -1.75 -2.05
N SER A 27 -0.37 -1.31 -1.38
CA SER A 27 -0.28 0.04 -0.82
C SER A 27 -0.32 1.10 -1.92
N ILE A 28 0.43 0.91 -3.00
CA ILE A 28 0.41 1.80 -4.18
C ILE A 28 -1.00 1.88 -4.77
N TRP A 29 -1.67 0.74 -4.92
CA TRP A 29 -3.02 0.73 -5.46
C TRP A 29 -4.01 1.47 -4.56
N LEU A 30 -4.00 1.23 -3.25
CA LEU A 30 -4.86 1.92 -2.28
C LEU A 30 -4.61 3.44 -2.24
N LEU A 31 -3.34 3.87 -2.34
CA LEU A 31 -2.98 5.28 -2.45
C LEU A 31 -3.59 5.91 -3.72
N ASN A 32 -3.49 5.22 -4.87
CA ASN A 32 -4.09 5.66 -6.12
C ASN A 32 -5.64 5.73 -6.07
N LEU A 33 -6.27 4.89 -5.24
CA LEU A 33 -7.71 4.94 -4.97
C LEU A 33 -8.10 6.07 -3.98
N GLY A 34 -7.14 6.82 -3.46
CA GLY A 34 -7.35 7.94 -2.54
C GLY A 34 -7.44 7.56 -1.06
N ALA A 35 -7.00 6.36 -0.68
CA ALA A 35 -6.94 5.96 0.73
C ALA A 35 -5.77 6.63 1.48
N ASN A 36 -5.95 6.80 2.79
CA ASN A 36 -4.89 7.15 3.72
C ASN A 36 -4.26 5.86 4.26
N VAL A 37 -3.18 5.41 3.63
CA VAL A 37 -2.53 4.13 3.96
C VAL A 37 -1.53 4.30 5.11
N ILE A 38 -1.58 3.39 6.08
CA ILE A 38 -0.62 3.26 7.19
C ILE A 38 0.06 1.90 7.03
N GLY A 39 1.39 1.88 6.98
CA GLY A 39 2.18 0.66 6.83
C GLY A 39 2.75 0.14 8.15
N TYR A 40 2.74 -1.19 8.35
CA TYR A 40 3.49 -1.85 9.43
C TYR A 40 4.18 -3.12 8.91
N ALA A 41 5.50 -3.19 8.93
CA ALA A 41 6.25 -4.35 8.45
C ALA A 41 7.67 -4.35 9.02
N LEU A 42 8.40 -5.43 8.76
CA LEU A 42 9.86 -5.46 8.88
C LEU A 42 10.48 -4.55 7.81
N ASP A 43 11.69 -4.08 8.05
CA ASP A 43 12.46 -3.33 7.07
C ASP A 43 12.70 -4.16 5.79
N PRO A 44 12.84 -3.51 4.61
CA PRO A 44 13.26 -4.18 3.39
C PRO A 44 14.61 -4.90 3.58
N TYR A 45 14.77 -6.07 2.96
CA TYR A 45 15.99 -6.87 3.09
C TYR A 45 17.16 -6.28 2.31
N THR A 46 16.88 -5.62 1.19
CA THR A 46 17.90 -4.99 0.33
C THR A 46 17.42 -3.64 -0.20
N SER A 47 18.36 -2.82 -0.66
CA SER A 47 18.05 -1.56 -1.37
C SER A 47 17.41 -1.77 -2.74
N LYS A 48 17.33 -3.01 -3.23
CA LYS A 48 16.69 -3.36 -4.51
C LYS A 48 15.31 -3.99 -4.32
N ASP A 49 14.79 -4.01 -3.10
CA ASP A 49 13.46 -4.53 -2.83
C ASP A 49 12.38 -3.62 -3.42
N ASN A 50 11.26 -4.21 -3.82
CA ASN A 50 10.17 -3.51 -4.53
C ASN A 50 9.71 -2.24 -3.81
N PHE A 51 9.53 -2.28 -2.48
CA PHE A 51 9.10 -1.11 -1.72
C PHE A 51 10.10 0.06 -1.73
N VAL A 52 11.39 -0.21 -1.92
CA VAL A 52 12.43 0.83 -1.89
C VAL A 52 12.56 1.55 -3.23
N VAL A 53 12.28 0.84 -4.33
CA VAL A 53 12.52 1.31 -5.70
C VAL A 53 11.28 1.88 -6.40
N THR A 54 10.11 1.79 -5.75
CA THR A 54 8.81 2.22 -6.31
C THR A 54 8.26 3.38 -5.50
#